data_AF-A0A957VPI3-F1
#
_entry.id   AF-A0A957VPI3-F1
#
_cell.length_a   1.000
_cell.length_b   1.000
_cell.length_c   1.000
_cell.angle_alpha   90.00
_cell.angle_beta   90.00
_cell.angle_gamma   90.00
#
_symmetry.space_group_name_H-M   'P 1'
#
loop_
_entity.id
_entity.type
_entity.pdbx_description
1 polymer ?
#
loop_
_entity_poly.entity_id
_entity_poly.type
_entity_poly.pdbx_seq_one_letter_code
_entity_poly.pdbx_strand_id
1 'polypeptide(L)'
;MRVKSTLRYELKYLITRAQYHAVLAAIAPRLLPDTFGDSTGAYPVTSLYFDTPDYKAFWDKLEGHKVRRKVRVRIYGQTVTGPDAPVFLEIKQRVDKRMAKRRARLTYAQALDLAGLDEAATEDDPALLHEVAYLHRTLALQPACIVRYDRLAF
;
A
#
# COMPACT_ATOMS: atom_id res chain seq x y z
N MET A 1 -10.34 -27.68 8.13
CA MET A 1 -9.75 -26.35 8.39
C MET A 1 -10.82 -25.28 8.15
N ARG A 2 -11.41 -24.71 9.20
CA ARG A 2 -12.50 -23.71 9.09
C ARG A 2 -11.89 -22.34 8.78
N VAL A 3 -12.08 -21.84 7.56
CA VAL A 3 -11.80 -20.45 7.22
C VAL A 3 -12.80 -19.58 7.98
N LYS A 4 -12.36 -18.90 9.05
CA LYS A 4 -13.14 -17.82 9.67
C LYS A 4 -13.23 -16.67 8.66
N SER A 5 -14.28 -16.65 7.86
CA SER A 5 -14.64 -15.48 7.07
C SER A 5 -15.30 -14.47 8.01
N THR A 6 -14.51 -13.56 8.58
CA THR A 6 -15.08 -12.36 9.20
C THR A 6 -15.44 -11.40 8.07
N LEU A 7 -16.75 -11.18 7.87
CA LEU A 7 -17.21 -10.14 6.96
C LEU A 7 -16.76 -8.79 7.52
N ARG A 8 -16.07 -7.99 6.70
CA ARG A 8 -15.54 -6.68 7.07
C ARG A 8 -16.15 -5.61 6.18
N TYR A 9 -16.49 -4.48 6.77
CA TYR A 9 -16.91 -3.28 6.06
C TYR A 9 -15.82 -2.21 6.16
N GLU A 10 -15.53 -1.54 5.04
CA GLU A 10 -14.61 -0.40 4.97
C GLU A 10 -15.35 0.75 4.29
N LEU A 11 -15.62 1.82 5.04
CA LEU A 11 -16.34 3.01 4.59
C LEU A 11 -15.38 4.20 4.54
N LYS A 12 -15.51 5.05 3.52
CA LYS A 12 -14.64 6.22 3.32
C LYS A 12 -15.50 7.46 3.09
N TYR A 13 -15.15 8.53 3.78
CA TYR A 13 -15.87 9.80 3.74
C TYR A 13 -14.89 10.93 3.44
N LEU A 14 -15.30 11.84 2.56
CA LEU A 14 -14.70 13.15 2.49
C LEU A 14 -15.33 13.99 3.60
N ILE A 15 -14.50 14.57 4.47
CA ILE A 15 -14.97 15.36 5.61
C ILE A 15 -14.30 16.73 5.61
N THR A 16 -15.01 17.73 6.11
CA THR A 16 -14.44 19.05 6.36
C THR A 16 -13.55 19.04 7.60
N ARG A 17 -12.73 20.07 7.77
CA ARG A 17 -11.88 20.21 8.96
C ARG A 17 -12.70 20.29 10.25
N ALA A 18 -13.87 20.94 10.23
CA ALA A 18 -14.77 20.99 11.38
C ALA A 18 -15.29 19.58 11.75
N GLN A 19 -15.71 18.80 10.75
CA GLN A 19 -16.15 17.42 10.95
C GLN A 19 -15.02 16.52 11.46
N TYR A 20 -13.80 16.71 10.98
CA TYR A 20 -12.62 16.00 11.48
C TYR A 20 -12.46 16.17 12.99
N HIS A 21 -12.47 17.41 13.50
CA HIS A 21 -12.35 17.65 14.95
C HIS A 21 -13.52 17.07 15.74
N ALA A 22 -14.75 17.15 15.21
CA ALA A 22 -15.92 16.56 15.83
C ALA A 22 -15.82 15.03 15.94
N VAL A 23 -15.34 14.35 14.88
CA VAL A 23 -15.11 12.90 14.88
C VAL A 23 -14.04 12.52 15.89
N LEU A 24 -12.92 13.24 15.94
CA LEU A 24 -11.85 12.96 16.90
C LEU A 24 -12.33 13.05 18.36
N ALA A 25 -13.08 14.10 18.69
CA ALA A 25 -13.65 14.25 20.02
C ALA A 25 -14.62 13.10 20.37
N ALA A 26 -15.42 12.64 19.39
CA ALA A 26 -16.38 11.56 19.59
C ALA A 26 -15.73 10.18 19.79
N ILE A 27 -14.59 9.90 19.15
CA ILE A 27 -13.91 8.59 19.24
C ILE A 27 -12.89 8.51 20.37
N ALA A 28 -12.32 9.64 20.82
CA ALA A 28 -11.26 9.68 21.83
C ALA A 28 -11.56 8.89 23.13
N PRO A 29 -12.80 8.83 23.66
CA PRO A 29 -13.08 8.04 24.86
C PRO A 29 -13.09 6.52 24.64
N ARG A 30 -13.05 6.05 23.38
CA ARG A 30 -13.30 4.65 22.99
C ARG A 30 -12.15 4.00 22.24
N LEU A 31 -11.29 4.78 21.60
CA LEU A 31 -10.18 4.28 20.79
C LEU A 31 -8.86 4.88 21.30
N LEU A 32 -7.79 4.09 21.23
CA LEU A 32 -6.44 4.50 21.65
C LEU A 32 -5.62 4.84 20.41
N PRO A 33 -4.79 5.90 20.44
CA PRO A 33 -3.91 6.20 19.32
C PRO A 33 -3.01 5.02 18.92
N ASP A 34 -2.75 4.88 17.61
CA ASP A 34 -1.89 3.85 17.03
C ASP A 34 -0.44 4.01 17.54
N THR A 35 0.11 2.96 18.15
CA THR A 35 1.44 2.97 18.77
C THR A 35 2.59 3.05 17.77
N PHE A 36 2.32 2.89 16.47
CA PHE A 36 3.32 3.08 15.42
C PHE A 36 3.47 4.54 14.98
N GLY A 37 2.64 5.44 15.49
CA GLY A 37 2.74 6.88 15.25
C GLY A 37 3.59 7.63 16.27
N ASP A 38 3.61 8.95 16.13
CA ASP A 38 4.14 9.86 17.16
C ASP A 38 3.29 9.83 18.45
N SER A 39 3.55 10.73 19.40
CA SER A 39 2.79 10.81 20.65
C SER A 39 1.29 11.06 20.47
N THR A 40 0.85 11.45 19.27
CA THR A 40 -0.55 11.62 18.91
C THR A 40 -1.11 10.47 18.08
N GLY A 41 -0.30 9.47 17.70
CA GLY A 41 -0.65 8.40 16.78
C GLY A 41 -0.60 8.82 15.31
N ALA A 42 0.06 9.95 15.01
CA ALA A 42 0.18 10.49 13.67
C ALA A 42 1.51 10.09 13.00
N TYR A 43 1.47 9.87 11.67
CA TYR A 43 2.66 9.63 10.86
C TYR A 43 2.40 9.85 9.37
N PRO A 44 3.41 10.30 8.60
CA PRO A 44 3.31 10.37 7.15
C PRO A 44 3.27 8.98 6.52
N VAL A 45 2.47 8.85 5.46
CA VAL A 45 2.46 7.68 4.58
C VAL A 45 2.74 8.17 3.16
N THR A 46 3.79 7.63 2.55
CA THR A 46 4.13 7.92 1.15
C THR A 46 4.09 6.62 0.35
N SER A 47 3.40 6.64 -0.78
CA SER A 47 3.32 5.49 -1.70
C SER A 47 3.67 5.94 -3.11
N LEU A 48 4.65 5.28 -3.71
CA LEU A 48 4.93 5.36 -5.14
C LEU A 48 4.15 4.23 -5.84
N TYR A 49 3.22 4.59 -6.71
CA TYR A 49 2.50 3.66 -7.56
C TYR A 49 3.24 3.43 -8.86
N PHE A 50 3.22 2.18 -9.30
CA PHE A 50 3.72 1.77 -10.60
C PHE A 50 2.54 1.52 -11.54
N ASP A 51 2.71 1.90 -12.79
CA ASP A 51 1.76 1.66 -13.86
C ASP A 51 2.52 1.41 -15.17
N THR A 52 1.80 0.97 -16.19
CA THR A 52 2.34 0.83 -17.55
C THR A 52 2.48 2.21 -18.23
N PRO A 53 3.23 2.34 -19.33
CA PRO A 53 3.36 3.60 -20.05
C PRO A 53 2.06 4.24 -20.52
N ASP A 54 1.03 3.43 -20.77
CA ASP A 54 -0.32 3.83 -21.16
C ASP A 54 -1.31 3.91 -19.98
N TYR A 55 -0.83 3.81 -18.73
CA TYR A 55 -1.62 3.90 -17.49
C TYR A 55 -2.73 2.84 -17.38
N LYS A 56 -2.42 1.59 -17.74
CA LYS A 56 -3.39 0.49 -17.74
C LYS A 56 -4.12 0.34 -16.39
N ALA A 57 -3.43 0.43 -15.25
CA ALA A 57 -4.06 0.26 -13.94
C ALA A 57 -5.00 1.42 -13.56
N PHE A 58 -4.77 2.61 -14.12
CA PHE A 58 -5.70 3.74 -14.05
C PHE A 58 -6.98 3.45 -14.86
N TRP A 59 -6.86 3.11 -16.14
CA TRP A 59 -7.99 2.82 -17.02
C TRP A 59 -8.79 1.60 -16.54
N ASP A 60 -8.11 0.53 -16.13
CA ASP A 60 -8.72 -0.67 -15.54
C ASP A 60 -9.65 -0.31 -14.37
N LYS A 61 -9.24 0.66 -13.54
CA LYS A 61 -10.05 1.14 -12.42
C LYS A 61 -11.21 2.01 -12.88
N LEU A 62 -11.00 2.88 -13.86
CA LEU A 62 -12.00 3.84 -14.32
C LEU A 62 -13.15 3.14 -15.05
N GLU A 63 -12.81 2.19 -15.92
CA GLU A 63 -13.75 1.40 -16.73
C GLU A 63 -14.39 0.24 -15.94
N GLY A 64 -13.93 -0.01 -14.71
CA GLY A 64 -14.54 -0.99 -13.82
C GLY A 64 -14.17 -2.45 -14.13
N HIS A 65 -13.04 -2.69 -14.78
CA HIS A 65 -12.56 -4.04 -15.10
C HIS A 65 -12.52 -4.94 -13.86
N LYS A 66 -13.06 -6.16 -14.00
CA LYS A 66 -13.27 -7.09 -12.88
C LYS A 66 -11.96 -7.65 -12.32
N VAL A 67 -10.95 -7.79 -13.18
CA VAL A 67 -9.59 -8.20 -12.81
C VAL A 67 -8.68 -7.01 -12.96
N ARG A 68 -8.10 -6.55 -11.85
CA ARG A 68 -7.17 -5.42 -11.85
C ARG A 68 -6.20 -5.51 -10.69
N ARG A 69 -4.99 -4.99 -10.90
CA ARG A 69 -3.91 -4.99 -9.91
C ARG A 69 -3.31 -3.58 -9.81
N LYS A 70 -2.76 -3.26 -8.64
CA LYS A 70 -1.97 -2.05 -8.41
C LYS A 70 -0.73 -2.43 -7.63
N VAL A 71 0.43 -2.14 -8.21
CA VAL A 71 1.74 -2.31 -7.57
C VAL A 71 2.16 -0.98 -6.96
N ARG A 72 2.69 -1.00 -5.74
CA ARG A 72 3.25 0.19 -5.11
C ARG A 72 4.37 -0.14 -4.14
N VAL A 73 5.31 0.79 -4.01
CA VAL A 73 6.28 0.82 -2.91
C VAL A 73 5.81 1.86 -1.90
N ARG A 74 5.80 1.52 -0.61
CA ARG A 74 5.28 2.36 0.46
C ARG A 74 6.28 2.48 1.61
N ILE A 75 6.36 3.70 2.16
CA ILE A 75 7.10 4.02 3.39
C ILE A 75 6.17 4.65 4.43
N TYR A 76 6.55 4.49 5.70
CA TYR A 76 5.80 4.95 6.87
C TYR A 76 6.72 5.72 7.79
N GLY A 77 6.35 6.95 8.18
CA GLY A 77 7.02 7.74 9.22
C GLY A 77 8.42 8.24 8.88
N GLN A 78 9.28 7.37 8.33
CA GLN A 78 10.70 7.58 8.14
C GLN A 78 10.99 8.29 6.81
N THR A 79 11.92 9.24 6.86
CA THR A 79 12.74 9.60 5.69
C THR A 79 13.58 8.37 5.33
N VAL A 80 13.68 8.02 4.06
CA VAL A 80 14.59 6.95 3.60
C VAL A 80 16.02 7.41 3.92
N THR A 81 16.65 6.80 4.93
CA THR A 81 17.96 7.23 5.47
C THR A 81 19.16 6.53 4.83
N GLY A 82 18.93 5.66 3.85
CA GLY A 82 19.99 4.91 3.16
C GLY A 82 19.44 3.70 2.38
N PRO A 83 20.33 2.93 1.72
CA PRO A 83 19.94 1.76 0.91
C PRO A 83 19.24 0.67 1.73
N ASP A 84 19.57 0.51 3.01
CA ASP A 84 19.00 -0.51 3.88
C ASP A 84 17.68 -0.09 4.56
N ALA A 85 17.22 1.15 4.32
CA ALA A 85 16.01 1.65 4.93
C ALA A 85 14.79 0.77 4.56
N PRO A 86 13.95 0.38 5.53
CA PRO A 86 12.87 -0.55 5.26
C PRO A 86 11.74 0.11 4.50
N VAL A 87 11.31 -0.53 3.42
CA VAL A 87 10.16 -0.14 2.61
C VAL A 87 9.24 -1.33 2.41
N PHE A 88 8.03 -1.09 1.91
CA PHE A 88 7.06 -2.14 1.66
C PHE A 88 6.62 -2.16 0.22
N LEU A 89 6.92 -3.26 -0.46
CA LEU A 89 6.32 -3.58 -1.74
C LEU A 89 4.93 -4.16 -1.50
N GLU A 90 3.93 -3.64 -2.20
CA GLU A 90 2.55 -4.07 -2.03
C GLU A 90 1.88 -4.30 -3.39
N ILE A 91 1.16 -5.41 -3.53
CA ILE A 91 0.19 -5.64 -4.59
C ILE A 91 -1.21 -5.61 -3.99
N LYS A 92 -2.08 -4.78 -4.55
CA LYS A 92 -3.52 -4.85 -4.32
C LYS A 92 -4.20 -5.40 -5.58
N GLN A 93 -4.80 -6.58 -5.45
CA GLN A 93 -5.51 -7.25 -6.53
C GLN A 93 -7.01 -7.29 -6.25
N ARG A 94 -7.79 -7.11 -7.30
CA ARG A 94 -9.22 -7.36 -7.31
C ARG A 94 -9.55 -8.37 -8.40
N VAL A 95 -10.37 -9.35 -8.04
CA VAL A 95 -10.97 -10.35 -8.94
C VAL A 95 -12.46 -10.37 -8.63
N ASP A 96 -13.27 -9.83 -9.54
CA ASP A 96 -14.70 -9.60 -9.36
C ASP A 96 -15.00 -8.76 -8.11
N LYS A 97 -15.60 -9.40 -7.10
CA LYS A 97 -15.95 -8.82 -5.80
C LYS A 97 -14.89 -9.09 -4.73
N ARG A 98 -13.90 -9.94 -5.01
CA ARG A 98 -12.85 -10.32 -4.05
C ARG A 98 -11.69 -9.36 -4.16
N MET A 99 -11.17 -8.92 -3.02
CA MET A 99 -9.94 -8.14 -2.92
C MET A 99 -8.91 -8.89 -2.10
N ALA A 100 -7.67 -8.87 -2.58
CA ALA A 100 -6.51 -9.36 -1.86
C ALA A 100 -5.44 -8.27 -1.81
N LYS A 101 -4.76 -8.16 -0.67
CA LYS A 101 -3.56 -7.34 -0.53
C LYS A 101 -2.45 -8.25 -0.04
N ARG A 102 -1.34 -8.25 -0.75
CA ARG A 102 -0.07 -8.88 -0.33
C ARG A 102 0.97 -7.79 -0.18
N ARG A 103 1.90 -7.98 0.75
CA ARG A 103 3.04 -7.09 0.95
C ARG A 103 4.27 -7.88 1.37
N ALA A 104 5.43 -7.38 1.01
CA ALA A 104 6.72 -7.80 1.52
C ALA A 104 7.51 -6.57 1.96
N ARG A 105 8.27 -6.71 3.03
CA ARG A 105 9.28 -5.76 3.47
C ARG A 105 10.52 -5.96 2.61
N LEU A 106 11.06 -4.85 2.13
CA LEU A 106 12.28 -4.78 1.35
C LEU A 106 13.22 -3.74 1.95
N THR A 107 14.48 -3.78 1.57
CA THR A 107 15.35 -2.61 1.67
C THR A 107 15.01 -1.61 0.57
N TYR A 108 15.37 -0.34 0.76
CA TYR A 108 15.19 0.67 -0.26
C TYR A 108 15.96 0.34 -1.54
N ALA A 109 17.18 -0.20 -1.42
CA ALA A 109 17.98 -0.65 -2.56
C ALA A 109 17.26 -1.74 -3.38
N GLN A 110 16.68 -2.74 -2.72
CA GLN A 110 15.87 -3.76 -3.40
C GLN A 110 14.66 -3.14 -4.12
N ALA A 111 14.02 -2.14 -3.54
CA ALA A 111 12.86 -1.49 -4.16
C ALA A 111 13.21 -0.57 -5.34
N LEU A 112 14.49 -0.19 -5.51
CA LEU A 112 14.96 0.54 -6.69
C LEU A 112 15.14 -0.36 -7.91
N ASP A 113 15.42 -1.65 -7.70
CA ASP A 113 15.56 -2.65 -8.76
C ASP A 113 14.43 -3.68 -8.67
N LEU A 114 13.27 -3.32 -9.22
CA LEU A 114 12.15 -4.24 -9.29
C LEU A 114 12.43 -5.46 -10.20
N ALA A 115 13.40 -5.38 -11.12
CA ALA A 115 13.69 -6.43 -12.09
C ALA A 115 14.49 -7.57 -11.47
N GLY A 116 15.37 -7.27 -10.52
CA GLY A 116 16.15 -8.24 -9.75
C GLY A 116 15.45 -8.82 -8.51
N LEU A 117 14.16 -8.53 -8.30
CA LEU A 117 13.44 -9.01 -7.11
C LEU A 117 13.23 -10.53 -7.07
N ASP A 118 13.26 -11.22 -8.20
CA ASP A 118 13.13 -12.69 -8.25
C ASP A 118 14.34 -13.42 -7.65
N GLU A 119 15.50 -12.78 -7.61
CA GLU A 119 16.73 -13.29 -6.98
C GLU A 119 16.95 -12.71 -5.57
N ALA A 120 16.14 -11.73 -5.17
CA ALA A 120 16.30 -11.07 -3.89
C ALA A 120 15.95 -11.99 -2.72
N ALA A 121 16.88 -12.07 -1.75
CA ALA A 121 16.61 -12.72 -0.48
C ALA A 121 15.50 -11.96 0.29
N THR A 122 14.48 -12.69 0.74
CA THR A 122 13.41 -12.16 1.58
C THR A 122 12.97 -13.19 2.60
N GLU A 123 12.63 -12.73 3.80
CA GLU A 123 11.99 -13.55 4.84
C GLU A 123 10.46 -13.54 4.72
N ASP A 124 9.89 -12.67 3.88
CA ASP A 124 8.44 -12.48 3.75
C ASP A 124 7.81 -13.41 2.70
N ASP A 125 7.47 -12.87 1.51
CA ASP A 125 6.69 -13.57 0.49
C ASP A 125 7.48 -13.62 -0.83
N PRO A 126 8.34 -14.64 -1.03
CA PRO A 126 9.14 -14.79 -2.26
C PRO A 126 8.27 -14.85 -3.52
N ALA A 127 7.06 -15.43 -3.43
CA ALA A 127 6.14 -15.49 -4.55
C ALA A 127 5.61 -14.10 -4.94
N LEU A 128 5.50 -13.15 -4.00
CA LEU A 128 5.12 -11.78 -4.30
C LEU A 128 6.23 -11.06 -5.07
N LEU A 129 7.48 -11.26 -4.65
CA LEU A 129 8.65 -10.67 -5.31
C LEU A 129 8.78 -11.17 -6.75
N HIS A 130 8.70 -12.49 -6.95
CA HIS A 130 8.71 -13.07 -8.29
C HIS A 130 7.55 -12.55 -9.16
N GLU A 131 6.34 -12.42 -8.60
CA GLU A 131 5.20 -11.85 -9.31
C GLU A 131 5.46 -10.39 -9.73
N VAL A 132 6.01 -9.55 -8.84
CA VAL A 132 6.32 -8.16 -9.18
C VAL A 132 7.42 -8.07 -10.24
N ALA A 133 8.48 -8.87 -10.14
CA ALA A 133 9.55 -8.92 -11.14
C ALA A 133 9.00 -9.31 -12.52
N TYR A 134 8.15 -10.34 -12.56
CA TYR A 134 7.44 -10.75 -13.78
C TYR A 134 6.55 -9.64 -14.35
N LEU A 135 5.73 -9.00 -13.52
CA LEU A 135 4.85 -7.90 -13.94
C LEU A 135 5.65 -6.71 -14.46
N HIS A 136 6.78 -6.38 -13.81
CA HIS A 136 7.66 -5.31 -14.26
C HIS A 136 8.17 -5.60 -15.68
N ARG A 137 8.71 -6.80 -15.92
CA ARG A 137 9.26 -7.18 -17.23
C ARG A 137 8.21 -7.26 -18.32
N THR A 138 7.03 -7.79 -18.00
CA THR A 138 5.98 -8.05 -19.00
C THR A 138 5.09 -6.86 -19.31
N LEU A 139 4.89 -5.95 -18.35
CA LEU A 139 4.02 -4.79 -18.50
C LEU A 139 4.80 -3.47 -18.60
N ALA A 140 6.13 -3.53 -18.59
CA ALA A 140 7.01 -2.34 -18.56
C ALA A 140 6.61 -1.37 -17.43
N LEU A 141 6.35 -1.90 -16.23
CA LEU A 141 5.94 -1.08 -15.10
C LEU A 141 6.99 -0.01 -14.80
N GLN A 142 6.51 1.22 -14.60
CA GLN A 142 7.35 2.36 -14.25
C GLN A 142 6.70 3.20 -13.14
N PRO A 143 7.50 3.96 -12.37
CA PRO A 143 6.99 4.98 -11.45
C PRO A 143 5.98 5.90 -12.13
N ALA A 144 4.75 5.97 -11.63
CA ALA A 144 3.66 6.72 -12.27
C ALA A 144 3.09 7.84 -11.40
N CYS A 145 2.93 7.61 -10.08
CA CYS A 145 2.31 8.60 -9.20
C CYS A 145 2.76 8.43 -7.75
N ILE A 146 3.03 9.54 -7.07
CA ILE A 146 3.27 9.56 -5.63
C ILE A 146 2.01 10.05 -4.92
N VAL A 147 1.57 9.31 -3.91
CA VAL A 147 0.52 9.74 -2.98
C VAL A 147 1.12 9.84 -1.58
N ARG A 148 1.09 11.04 -1.02
CA ARG A 148 1.55 11.34 0.34
C ARG A 148 0.42 11.98 1.14
N TYR A 149 0.26 11.55 2.38
CA TYR A 149 -0.67 12.14 3.35
C TYR A 149 -0.23 11.83 4.77
N ASP A 150 -0.65 12.67 5.72
CA ASP A 150 -0.47 12.39 7.14
C ASP A 150 -1.65 11.56 7.64
N ARG A 151 -1.33 10.47 8.33
CA ARG A 151 -2.30 9.52 8.87
C ARG A 151 -2.31 9.65 10.38
N LEU A 152 -3.48 9.97 10.94
CA LEU A 152 -3.80 9.77 12.35
C LEU A 152 -4.59 8.47 12.48
N ALA A 153 -4.12 7.54 13.29
CA ALA A 153 -4.77 6.24 13.49
C ALA A 153 -5.06 5.98 14.97
N PHE A 154 -6.09 5.17 15.20
CA PHE A 154 -6.62 4.75 16.50
C PHE A 154 -6.96 3.25 16.46
#